data_AF-A0A9D9K138-F1
#
_entry.id   AF-A0A9D9K138-F1
#
_cell.length_a   1.000
_cell.length_b   1.000
_cell.length_c   1.000
_cell.angle_alpha   90.00
_cell.angle_beta   90.00
_cell.angle_gamma   90.00
#
_symmetry.space_group_name_H-M   'P 1'
#
loop_
_entity.id
_entity.type
_entity.pdbx_description
1 polymer ?
#
loop_
_entity_poly.entity_id
_entity_poly.type
_entity_poly.pdbx_seq_one_letter_code
_entity_poly.pdbx_strand_id
1 'polypeptide(L)'
;MHGFLNIDKSAGMTSHDVVAWIRRLSGQRRVGHAGTLDPAATGVLVVALGGATRLIEYVQHQTLKQYRATLCLGVTTTTDDADGEIIARHPVPPLDRETVERALAPLLGTIWQTPPMYAALHYEGRRLYELARAGVTVETPPRQVYIERLDLIAFDPPLLTLDVVCGSGTYIRALARDLGAALGCGAHLAALRRTAVGTFRIEDALPLRVLEEEAQAEALSTRDIVRRHLLPPEIAVADWYAVQVDEESARRLRHGMPLAAPSGAAPRARAHAPDGTLIAILRLDGTYWRPIKVFDWTNA
;
A
#
# COMPACT_ATOMS: atom_id res chain seq x y z
N MET A 1 2.92 11.93 -19.51
CA MET A 1 3.45 11.99 -18.12
C MET A 1 3.45 10.59 -17.51
N HIS A 2 4.60 10.10 -17.08
CA HIS A 2 4.76 8.75 -16.55
C HIS A 2 5.52 8.79 -15.24
N GLY A 3 4.92 8.27 -14.18
CA GLY A 3 5.55 8.30 -12.87
C GLY A 3 4.54 8.06 -11.75
N PHE A 4 4.97 8.41 -10.55
CA PHE A 4 4.20 8.22 -9.33
C PHE A 4 4.01 9.54 -8.59
N LEU A 5 2.90 9.65 -7.88
CA LEU A 5 2.67 10.67 -6.86
C LEU A 5 2.55 9.97 -5.51
N ASN A 6 3.23 10.53 -4.52
CA ASN A 6 3.07 10.17 -3.13
C ASN A 6 2.02 11.10 -2.50
N ILE A 7 0.81 10.61 -2.26
CA ILE A 7 -0.29 11.46 -1.78
C ILE A 7 -0.56 11.18 -0.30
N ASP A 8 -0.70 12.23 0.53
CA ASP A 8 -1.29 12.13 1.86
C ASP A 8 -2.82 12.17 1.73
N LYS A 9 -3.44 10.99 1.68
CA LYS A 9 -4.89 10.85 1.57
C LYS A 9 -5.54 11.35 2.86
N SER A 10 -6.48 12.29 2.73
CA SER A 10 -7.32 12.74 3.84
C SER A 10 -8.40 11.72 4.21
N ALA A 11 -8.91 11.81 5.45
CA ALA A 11 -10.04 11.00 5.89
C ALA A 11 -11.31 11.36 5.11
N GLY A 12 -12.23 10.41 4.99
CA GLY A 12 -13.51 10.59 4.29
C GLY A 12 -13.46 10.38 2.77
N MET A 13 -12.27 10.35 2.16
CA MET A 13 -12.10 10.03 0.74
C MET A 13 -11.78 8.57 0.52
N THR A 14 -12.40 7.92 -0.46
CA THR A 14 -11.94 6.61 -0.93
C THR A 14 -10.63 6.76 -1.72
N SER A 15 -9.86 5.68 -1.87
CA SER A 15 -8.70 5.69 -2.78
C SER A 15 -9.09 5.96 -4.25
N HIS A 16 -10.32 5.61 -4.65
CA HIS A 16 -10.82 5.86 -6.00
C HIS A 16 -11.14 7.34 -6.22
N ASP A 17 -11.65 8.04 -5.21
CA ASP A 17 -11.88 9.48 -5.27
C ASP A 17 -10.58 10.25 -5.53
N VAL A 18 -9.50 9.85 -4.84
CA VAL A 18 -8.17 10.42 -5.09
C VAL A 18 -7.70 10.16 -6.52
N VAL A 19 -7.87 8.94 -7.04
CA VAL A 19 -7.53 8.62 -8.43
C VAL A 19 -8.33 9.46 -9.41
N ALA A 20 -9.64 9.65 -9.17
CA ALA A 20 -10.50 10.48 -10.01
C ALA A 20 -10.08 11.95 -9.98
N TRP A 21 -9.72 12.46 -8.80
CA TRP A 21 -9.23 13.82 -8.63
C TRP A 21 -7.88 14.05 -9.32
N ILE A 22 -6.89 13.17 -9.13
CA ILE A 22 -5.58 13.25 -9.83
C ILE A 22 -5.76 13.13 -11.36
N ARG A 23 -6.65 12.27 -11.82
CA ARG A 23 -6.98 12.12 -13.24
C ARG A 23 -7.51 13.43 -13.84
N ARG A 24 -8.38 14.13 -13.11
CA ARG A 24 -8.89 15.45 -13.51
C ARG A 24 -7.76 16.48 -13.61
N LEU A 25 -6.92 16.59 -12.58
CA LEU A 25 -5.84 17.59 -12.54
C LEU A 25 -4.75 17.34 -13.58
N SER A 26 -4.36 16.09 -13.77
CA SER A 26 -3.28 15.71 -14.69
C SER A 26 -3.73 15.66 -16.15
N GLY A 27 -5.03 15.55 -16.43
CA GLY A 27 -5.58 15.23 -17.74
C GLY A 27 -5.21 13.83 -18.25
N GLN A 28 -4.62 12.96 -17.42
CA GLN A 28 -4.15 11.64 -17.85
C GLN A 28 -5.27 10.61 -17.88
N ARG A 29 -5.40 9.89 -19.01
CA ARG A 29 -6.39 8.80 -19.15
C ARG A 29 -6.06 7.57 -18.31
N ARG A 30 -4.79 7.31 -18.02
CA ARG A 30 -4.35 6.11 -17.29
C ARG A 30 -3.82 6.51 -15.92
N VAL A 31 -4.62 6.29 -14.88
CA VAL A 31 -4.28 6.57 -13.48
C VAL A 31 -4.78 5.42 -12.61
N GLY A 32 -3.98 4.98 -11.65
CA GLY A 32 -4.34 3.95 -10.67
C GLY A 32 -3.56 4.11 -9.38
N HIS A 33 -3.88 3.36 -8.34
CA HIS A 33 -3.17 3.41 -7.05
C HIS A 33 -2.56 2.06 -6.67
N ALA A 34 -1.51 2.06 -5.84
CA ALA A 34 -0.79 0.86 -5.42
C ALA A 34 -1.15 0.42 -3.99
N GLY A 35 -2.42 0.06 -3.81
CA GLY A 35 -2.96 -0.43 -2.54
C GLY A 35 -3.98 0.52 -1.92
N THR A 36 -5.17 -0.01 -1.71
CA THR A 36 -6.32 0.71 -1.14
C THR A 36 -6.03 1.16 0.29
N LEU A 37 -6.61 2.29 0.67
CA LEU A 37 -6.86 2.71 2.05
C LEU A 37 -8.36 2.84 2.24
N ASP A 38 -8.84 2.36 3.38
CA ASP A 38 -10.23 2.53 3.78
C ASP A 38 -10.57 4.04 3.90
N PRO A 39 -11.84 4.46 3.72
CA PRO A 39 -12.22 5.87 3.70
C PRO A 39 -11.77 6.65 4.94
N ALA A 40 -11.97 6.10 6.14
CA ALA A 40 -11.53 6.69 7.40
C ALA A 40 -10.02 6.72 7.59
N ALA A 41 -9.26 5.83 6.92
CA ALA A 41 -7.81 5.80 7.03
C ALA A 41 -7.17 7.00 6.32
N THR A 42 -6.02 7.45 6.81
CA THR A 42 -5.25 8.56 6.20
C THR A 42 -3.85 8.13 5.79
N GLY A 43 -3.10 9.03 5.16
CA GLY A 43 -1.68 8.84 4.91
C GLY A 43 -1.36 8.39 3.49
N VAL A 44 -0.19 7.77 3.33
CA VAL A 44 0.44 7.46 2.05
C VAL A 44 -0.48 6.65 1.13
N LEU A 45 -0.89 7.27 0.02
CA LEU A 45 -1.54 6.64 -1.12
C LEU A 45 -0.66 6.86 -2.35
N VAL A 46 -0.03 5.79 -2.82
CA VAL A 46 0.82 5.83 -4.01
C VAL A 46 -0.06 5.80 -5.26
N VAL A 47 -0.02 6.85 -6.08
CA VAL A 47 -0.81 7.00 -7.31
C VAL A 47 0.12 6.97 -8.52
N ALA A 48 -0.13 6.09 -9.48
CA ALA A 48 0.65 5.97 -10.71
C ALA A 48 -0.07 6.63 -11.89
N LEU A 49 0.68 7.29 -12.77
CA LEU A 49 0.19 7.96 -13.97
C LEU A 49 0.83 7.39 -15.25
N GLY A 50 0.03 7.23 -16.30
CA GLY A 50 0.47 6.80 -17.63
C GLY A 50 1.06 5.38 -17.65
N GLY A 51 2.18 5.18 -18.36
CA GLY A 51 2.85 3.88 -18.43
C GLY A 51 3.28 3.31 -17.08
N ALA A 52 3.51 4.17 -16.08
CA ALA A 52 3.95 3.76 -14.75
C ALA A 52 2.89 2.94 -13.99
N THR A 53 1.61 2.95 -14.39
CA THR A 53 0.63 2.08 -13.76
C THR A 53 0.95 0.59 -13.96
N ARG A 54 1.82 0.23 -14.92
CA ARG A 54 2.31 -1.14 -15.11
C ARG A 54 3.26 -1.59 -14.00
N LEU A 55 3.76 -0.67 -13.17
CA LEU A 55 4.66 -0.93 -12.05
C LEU A 55 3.91 -1.01 -10.70
N ILE A 56 2.59 -0.73 -10.68
CA ILE A 56 1.75 -0.77 -9.45
C ILE A 56 1.89 -2.09 -8.69
N GLU A 57 1.93 -3.22 -9.40
CA GLU A 57 1.98 -4.54 -8.78
C GLU A 57 3.24 -4.74 -7.91
N TYR A 58 4.35 -4.10 -8.26
CA TYR A 58 5.60 -4.22 -7.51
C TYR A 58 5.50 -3.46 -6.19
N VAL A 59 4.96 -2.24 -6.24
CA VAL A 59 4.67 -1.46 -5.02
C VAL A 59 3.66 -2.19 -4.15
N GLN A 60 2.60 -2.75 -4.73
CA GLN A 60 1.50 -3.34 -3.97
C GLN A 60 1.86 -4.66 -3.27
N HIS A 61 2.68 -5.49 -3.90
CA HIS A 61 2.93 -6.87 -3.46
C HIS A 61 4.34 -7.13 -2.93
N GLN A 62 5.30 -6.27 -3.25
CA GLN A 62 6.71 -6.54 -2.97
C GLN A 62 7.33 -5.54 -1.99
N THR A 63 6.51 -4.64 -1.43
CA THR A 63 6.96 -3.68 -0.42
C THR A 63 6.24 -3.92 0.89
N LEU A 64 6.95 -3.62 1.98
CA LEU A 64 6.36 -3.51 3.31
C LEU A 64 5.58 -2.21 3.43
N LYS A 65 4.56 -2.22 4.27
CA LYS A 65 3.73 -1.07 4.60
C LYS A 65 3.88 -0.77 6.07
N GLN A 66 3.91 0.52 6.39
CA GLN A 66 4.02 1.01 7.76
C GLN A 66 2.74 1.75 8.15
N TYR A 67 2.25 1.49 9.34
CA TYR A 67 1.02 2.08 9.86
C TYR A 67 1.21 2.55 11.29
N ARG A 68 0.55 3.67 11.62
CA ARG A 68 0.19 4.02 12.99
C ARG A 68 -1.30 3.75 13.18
N ALA A 69 -1.61 2.84 14.09
CA ALA A 69 -2.96 2.35 14.34
C ALA A 69 -3.39 2.70 15.76
N THR A 70 -4.56 3.30 15.93
CA THR A 70 -5.19 3.49 17.24
C THR A 70 -6.32 2.50 17.38
N LEU A 71 -6.26 1.68 18.42
CA LEU A 71 -7.24 0.65 18.74
C LEU A 71 -8.06 1.12 19.94
N CYS A 72 -9.36 0.78 19.95
CA CYS A 72 -10.24 1.03 21.09
C CYS A 72 -10.71 -0.31 21.66
N LEU A 73 -10.30 -0.59 22.89
CA LEU A 73 -10.63 -1.80 23.65
C LEU A 73 -12.05 -1.73 24.22
N GLY A 74 -12.66 -2.89 24.46
CA GLY A 74 -13.97 -3.00 25.10
C GLY A 74 -15.15 -2.80 24.15
N VAL A 75 -14.92 -2.58 22.85
CA VAL A 75 -15.98 -2.41 21.85
C VAL A 75 -15.61 -3.16 20.58
N THR A 76 -16.52 -4.02 20.10
CA THR A 76 -16.42 -4.68 18.78
C THR A 76 -17.46 -4.11 17.82
N THR A 77 -17.13 -4.07 16.53
CA THR A 77 -18.00 -3.50 15.49
C THR A 77 -18.12 -4.44 14.29
N THR A 78 -19.14 -4.25 13.45
CA THR A 78 -19.39 -5.10 12.26
C THR A 78 -18.32 -5.05 11.19
N THR A 79 -17.47 -4.01 11.20
CA THR A 79 -16.42 -3.76 10.20
C THR A 79 -15.01 -3.90 10.76
N ASP A 80 -14.88 -4.21 12.06
CA ASP A 80 -13.64 -4.18 12.84
C ASP A 80 -12.97 -2.78 12.89
N ASP A 81 -13.70 -1.71 12.55
CA ASP A 81 -13.30 -0.31 12.67
C ASP A 81 -14.43 0.57 13.22
N ALA A 82 -14.14 1.86 13.43
CA ALA A 82 -15.09 2.83 13.97
C ALA A 82 -16.27 3.17 13.05
N ASP A 83 -16.23 2.81 11.76
CA ASP A 83 -17.32 3.07 10.81
C ASP A 83 -18.44 2.03 10.92
N GLY A 84 -18.19 0.90 11.61
CA GLY A 84 -19.15 -0.19 11.79
C GLY A 84 -20.13 0.03 12.94
N GLU A 85 -21.25 -0.68 12.87
CA GLU A 85 -22.21 -0.75 13.97
C GLU A 85 -21.63 -1.55 15.15
N ILE A 86 -21.92 -1.12 16.37
CA ILE A 86 -21.46 -1.79 17.59
C ILE A 86 -22.15 -3.15 17.72
N ILE A 87 -21.36 -4.22 17.83
CA ILE A 87 -21.85 -5.58 18.08
C ILE A 87 -21.91 -5.82 19.59
N ALA A 88 -20.83 -5.51 20.31
CA ALA A 88 -20.74 -5.77 21.74
C ALA A 88 -19.91 -4.70 22.46
N ARG A 89 -20.21 -4.56 23.75
CA ARG A 89 -19.44 -3.76 24.70
C ARG A 89 -19.07 -4.63 25.89
N HIS A 90 -17.81 -4.60 26.28
CA HIS A 90 -17.29 -5.31 27.45
C HIS A 90 -16.46 -4.36 28.30
N PRO A 91 -16.48 -4.50 29.64
CA PRO A 91 -15.53 -3.80 30.49
C PRO A 91 -14.10 -4.12 30.05
N VAL A 92 -13.25 -3.10 29.95
CA VAL A 92 -11.81 -3.31 29.76
C VAL A 92 -11.26 -3.81 31.11
N PRO A 93 -10.62 -4.98 31.18
CA PRO A 93 -10.04 -5.46 32.42
C PRO A 93 -8.93 -4.51 32.91
N PRO A 94 -8.53 -4.58 34.18
CA PRO A 94 -7.29 -3.96 34.62
C PRO A 94 -6.13 -4.51 33.77
N LEU A 95 -5.48 -3.63 33.01
CA LEU A 95 -4.37 -3.97 32.12
C LEU A 95 -3.17 -3.11 32.48
N ASP A 96 -1.99 -3.72 32.36
CA ASP A 96 -0.73 -3.00 32.28
C ASP A 96 -0.13 -3.13 30.88
N ARG A 97 0.89 -2.32 30.61
CA ARG A 97 1.63 -2.33 29.34
C ARG A 97 2.21 -3.72 29.03
N GLU A 98 2.78 -4.39 30.03
CA GLU A 98 3.42 -5.71 29.85
C GLU A 98 2.40 -6.76 29.39
N THR A 99 1.18 -6.73 29.91
CA THR A 99 0.10 -7.63 29.51
C THR A 99 -0.29 -7.43 28.05
N VAL A 100 -0.37 -6.17 27.60
CA VAL A 100 -0.63 -5.87 26.17
C VAL A 100 0.53 -6.33 25.30
N GLU A 101 1.78 -6.08 25.70
CA GLU A 101 2.96 -6.51 24.94
C GLU A 101 3.05 -8.05 24.85
N ARG A 102 2.71 -8.78 25.92
CA ARG A 102 2.57 -10.24 25.89
C ARG A 102 1.47 -10.71 24.94
N ALA A 103 0.35 -9.98 24.86
CA ALA A 103 -0.74 -10.30 23.93
C ALA A 103 -0.41 -9.96 22.47
N LEU A 104 0.50 -9.01 22.23
CA LEU A 104 1.01 -8.68 20.89
C LEU A 104 2.03 -9.71 20.37
N ALA A 105 2.81 -10.34 21.25
CA ALA A 105 3.90 -11.24 20.84
C ALA A 105 3.46 -12.38 19.88
N PRO A 106 2.32 -13.07 20.07
CA PRO A 106 1.83 -14.08 19.12
C PRO A 106 1.39 -13.53 17.77
N LEU A 107 1.19 -12.21 17.65
CA LEU A 107 0.76 -11.53 16.43
C LEU A 107 1.96 -11.06 15.59
N LEU A 108 3.20 -11.21 16.08
CA LEU A 108 4.42 -10.85 15.37
C LEU A 108 4.91 -11.99 14.47
N GLY A 109 5.53 -11.63 13.34
CA GLY A 109 6.07 -12.59 12.39
C GLY A 109 5.00 -13.11 11.43
N THR A 110 5.11 -14.40 11.10
CA THR A 110 4.18 -15.06 10.18
C THR A 110 2.97 -15.58 10.96
N ILE A 111 1.78 -15.04 10.65
CA ILE A 111 0.54 -15.38 11.36
C ILE A 111 -0.59 -15.71 10.40
N TRP A 112 -1.62 -16.39 10.92
CA TRP A 112 -2.87 -16.63 10.20
C TRP A 112 -3.88 -15.57 10.58
N GLN A 113 -4.42 -14.87 9.58
CA GLN A 113 -5.42 -13.85 9.78
C GLN A 113 -6.67 -14.17 8.96
N THR A 114 -7.83 -14.13 9.61
CA THR A 114 -9.13 -14.15 8.92
C THR A 114 -9.44 -12.74 8.41
N PRO A 115 -9.53 -12.54 7.08
CA PRO A 115 -9.88 -11.24 6.53
C PRO A 115 -11.24 -10.75 7.06
N PRO A 116 -11.43 -9.44 7.27
CA PRO A 116 -12.73 -8.90 7.62
C PRO A 116 -13.73 -9.07 6.46
N MET A 117 -15.03 -9.18 6.78
CA MET A 117 -16.10 -9.25 5.77
C MET A 117 -16.13 -8.00 4.87
N TYR A 118 -15.80 -6.83 5.41
CA TYR A 118 -15.67 -5.59 4.64
C TYR A 118 -14.28 -5.48 4.00
N ALA A 119 -13.95 -6.44 3.13
CA ALA A 119 -12.70 -6.47 2.37
C ALA A 119 -12.95 -6.54 0.86
N ALA A 120 -11.99 -6.04 0.08
CA ALA A 120 -12.01 -6.15 -1.37
C ALA A 120 -11.61 -7.55 -1.88
N LEU A 121 -11.65 -8.59 -1.07
CA LEU A 121 -11.31 -9.94 -1.51
C LEU A 121 -12.49 -10.57 -2.27
N HIS A 122 -12.22 -11.45 -3.24
CA HIS A 122 -13.27 -12.22 -3.92
C HIS A 122 -13.61 -13.52 -3.16
N TYR A 123 -14.90 -13.82 -3.09
CA TYR A 123 -15.48 -15.10 -2.69
C TYR A 123 -16.53 -15.49 -3.74
N GLU A 124 -16.34 -16.65 -4.37
CA GLU A 124 -17.23 -17.17 -5.44
C GLU A 124 -17.60 -16.14 -6.52
N GLY A 125 -16.60 -15.35 -6.95
CA GLY A 125 -16.77 -14.34 -8.01
C GLY A 125 -17.34 -12.99 -7.56
N ARG A 126 -17.73 -12.82 -6.29
CA ARG A 126 -18.20 -11.54 -5.72
C ARG A 126 -17.22 -10.98 -4.69
N ARG A 127 -17.19 -9.67 -4.47
CA ARG A 127 -16.33 -9.09 -3.42
C ARG A 127 -16.98 -9.27 -2.04
N LEU A 128 -16.18 -9.52 -0.99
CA LEU A 128 -16.71 -9.71 0.37
C LEU A 128 -17.51 -8.50 0.86
N TYR A 129 -17.05 -7.26 0.57
CA TYR A 129 -17.82 -6.07 0.94
C TYR A 129 -19.20 -5.99 0.25
N GLU A 130 -19.37 -6.59 -0.94
CA GLU A 130 -20.66 -6.64 -1.64
C GLU A 130 -21.61 -7.64 -0.97
N LEU A 131 -21.06 -8.74 -0.45
CA LEU A 131 -21.82 -9.72 0.35
C LEU A 131 -22.24 -9.12 1.69
N ALA A 132 -21.30 -8.46 2.38
CA ALA A 132 -21.55 -7.82 3.67
C ALA A 132 -22.66 -6.76 3.58
N ARG A 133 -22.61 -5.90 2.54
CA ARG A 133 -23.67 -4.90 2.28
C ARG A 133 -25.03 -5.50 1.94
N ALA A 134 -25.05 -6.72 1.43
CA ALA A 134 -26.28 -7.47 1.18
C ALA A 134 -26.77 -8.24 2.42
N GLY A 135 -26.13 -8.06 3.58
CA GLY A 135 -26.45 -8.80 4.82
C GLY A 135 -26.02 -10.27 4.80
N VAL A 136 -25.18 -10.67 3.82
CA VAL A 136 -24.70 -12.04 3.68
C VAL A 136 -23.35 -12.17 4.37
N THR A 137 -23.30 -12.96 5.43
CA THR A 137 -22.06 -13.35 6.11
C THR A 137 -21.54 -14.65 5.52
N VAL A 138 -20.27 -14.69 5.16
CA VAL A 138 -19.58 -15.92 4.72
C VAL A 138 -18.36 -16.16 5.59
N GLU A 139 -18.04 -17.42 5.83
CA GLU A 139 -16.78 -17.77 6.47
C GLU A 139 -15.64 -17.56 5.47
N THR A 140 -14.67 -16.73 5.84
CA THR A 140 -13.51 -16.48 4.98
C THR A 140 -12.33 -17.31 5.48
N PRO A 141 -11.68 -18.10 4.61
CA PRO A 141 -10.57 -18.93 5.05
C PRO A 141 -9.42 -18.04 5.53
N PRO A 142 -8.79 -18.36 6.68
CA PRO A 142 -7.62 -17.66 7.16
C PRO A 142 -6.50 -17.66 6.12
N ARG A 143 -5.69 -16.60 6.13
CA ARG A 143 -4.57 -16.43 5.21
C ARG A 143 -3.32 -16.08 5.98
N GLN A 144 -2.20 -16.56 5.47
CA GLN A 144 -0.90 -16.22 6.02
C GLN A 144 -0.55 -14.78 5.67
N VAL A 145 -0.19 -14.00 6.68
CA VAL A 145 0.33 -12.65 6.56
C VAL A 145 1.63 -12.53 7.37
N TYR A 146 2.42 -11.50 7.09
CA TYR A 146 3.68 -11.26 7.78
C TYR A 146 3.68 -9.88 8.43
N ILE A 147 3.99 -9.83 9.73
CA ILE A 147 4.20 -8.62 10.51
C ILE A 147 5.68 -8.60 10.92
N GLU A 148 6.44 -7.68 10.33
CA GLU A 148 7.88 -7.52 10.59
C GLU A 148 8.12 -6.87 11.95
N ARG A 149 7.31 -5.86 12.29
CA ARG A 149 7.43 -5.09 13.53
C ARG A 149 6.06 -4.71 14.06
N LEU A 150 5.90 -4.79 15.38
CA LEU A 150 4.66 -4.52 16.09
C LEU A 150 4.97 -3.93 17.47
N ASP A 151 4.95 -2.60 17.55
CA ASP A 151 5.40 -1.86 18.73
C ASP A 151 4.23 -1.14 19.41
N LEU A 152 4.11 -1.24 20.74
CA LEU A 152 3.14 -0.45 21.52
C LEU A 152 3.70 0.94 21.82
N ILE A 153 3.23 1.94 21.09
CA ILE A 153 3.71 3.32 21.16
C ILE A 153 3.03 4.10 22.29
N ALA A 154 1.72 3.96 22.44
CA ALA A 154 0.96 4.60 23.51
C ALA A 154 0.03 3.60 24.19
N PHE A 155 -0.06 3.70 25.52
CA PHE A 155 -0.89 2.88 26.37
C PHE A 155 -1.75 3.81 27.23
N ASP A 156 -2.98 4.06 26.80
CA ASP A 156 -3.96 4.92 27.48
C ASP A 156 -5.36 4.27 27.43
N PRO A 157 -5.57 3.12 28.11
CA PRO A 157 -6.82 2.36 28.00
C PRO A 157 -8.06 3.23 28.23
N PRO A 158 -9.10 3.11 27.39
CA PRO A 158 -9.32 2.02 26.43
C PRO A 158 -8.57 2.18 25.09
N LEU A 159 -7.76 3.21 24.90
CA LEU A 159 -7.03 3.45 23.66
C LEU A 159 -5.59 2.91 23.71
N LEU A 160 -5.20 2.21 22.65
CA LEU A 160 -3.83 1.77 22.41
C LEU A 160 -3.34 2.30 21.07
N THR A 161 -2.08 2.73 20.98
CA THR A 161 -1.47 3.10 19.70
C THR A 161 -0.34 2.15 19.37
N LEU A 162 -0.41 1.55 18.18
CA LEU A 162 0.57 0.62 17.65
C LEU A 162 1.28 1.21 16.43
N ASP A 163 2.58 0.98 16.33
CA ASP A 163 3.31 1.06 15.06
C ASP A 163 3.44 -0.34 14.48
N VAL A 164 3.03 -0.49 13.23
CA VAL A 164 2.97 -1.79 12.55
C VAL A 164 3.73 -1.71 11.24
N VAL A 165 4.71 -2.61 11.05
CA VAL A 165 5.34 -2.86 9.75
C VAL A 165 4.94 -4.24 9.27
N CYS A 166 4.30 -4.32 8.11
CA CYS A 166 3.74 -5.58 7.64
C CYS A 166 3.81 -5.74 6.12
N GLY A 167 3.73 -6.99 5.68
CA GLY A 167 3.66 -7.36 4.28
C GLY A 167 2.31 -7.05 3.63
N SER A 168 2.20 -7.39 2.35
CA SER A 168 0.94 -7.25 1.62
C SER A 168 -0.12 -8.22 2.15
N GLY A 169 -1.38 -7.78 2.19
CA GLY A 169 -2.51 -8.63 2.60
C GLY A 169 -2.87 -8.58 4.08
N THR A 170 -2.05 -7.95 4.92
CA THR A 170 -2.36 -7.72 6.33
C THR A 170 -3.49 -6.71 6.49
N TYR A 171 -4.51 -7.07 7.27
CA TYR A 171 -5.60 -6.19 7.67
C TYR A 171 -5.35 -5.70 9.09
N ILE A 172 -5.11 -4.40 9.25
CA ILE A 172 -4.90 -3.79 10.58
C ILE A 172 -6.18 -3.83 11.43
N ARG A 173 -7.36 -3.83 10.78
CA ARG A 173 -8.66 -4.04 11.44
C ARG A 173 -8.76 -5.41 12.12
N ALA A 174 -8.37 -6.46 11.41
CA ALA A 174 -8.31 -7.80 11.97
C ALA A 174 -7.25 -7.90 13.09
N LEU A 175 -6.10 -7.22 12.96
CA LEU A 175 -5.11 -7.14 14.05
C LEU A 175 -5.73 -6.53 15.33
N ALA A 176 -6.55 -5.49 15.19
CA ALA A 176 -7.27 -4.90 16.32
C ALA A 176 -8.23 -5.89 16.98
N ARG A 177 -9.08 -6.53 16.17
CA ARG A 177 -10.02 -7.56 16.63
C ARG A 177 -9.31 -8.70 17.37
N ASP A 178 -8.24 -9.24 16.77
CA ASP A 178 -7.52 -10.40 17.28
C ASP A 178 -6.79 -10.05 18.60
N LEU A 179 -6.19 -8.85 18.71
CA LEU A 179 -5.64 -8.36 19.98
C LEU A 179 -6.73 -8.19 21.05
N GLY A 180 -7.86 -7.57 20.71
CA GLY A 180 -8.97 -7.39 21.63
C GLY A 180 -9.54 -8.70 22.15
N ALA A 181 -9.62 -9.72 21.28
CA ALA A 181 -10.02 -11.08 21.66
C ALA A 181 -8.99 -11.71 22.62
N ALA A 182 -7.70 -11.58 22.34
CA ALA A 182 -6.64 -12.09 23.22
C ALA A 182 -6.64 -11.43 24.61
N LEU A 183 -7.00 -10.14 24.68
CA LEU A 183 -7.17 -9.40 25.94
C LEU A 183 -8.53 -9.65 26.63
N GLY A 184 -9.42 -10.42 26.01
CA GLY A 184 -10.72 -10.82 26.59
C GLY A 184 -11.77 -9.70 26.67
N CYS A 185 -11.56 -8.54 26.04
CA CYS A 185 -12.51 -7.43 26.05
C CYS A 185 -13.02 -7.01 24.65
N GLY A 186 -12.46 -7.59 23.60
CA GLY A 186 -12.72 -7.16 22.22
C GLY A 186 -12.11 -5.79 21.92
N ALA A 187 -11.98 -5.46 20.64
CA ALA A 187 -11.50 -4.17 20.19
C ALA A 187 -11.87 -3.92 18.73
N HIS A 188 -11.77 -2.67 18.30
CA HIS A 188 -11.84 -2.26 16.90
C HIS A 188 -10.76 -1.23 16.60
N LEU A 189 -10.50 -1.01 15.31
CA LEU A 189 -9.60 0.03 14.83
C LEU A 189 -10.29 1.40 14.87
N ALA A 190 -9.88 2.27 15.77
CA ALA A 190 -10.44 3.61 15.93
C ALA A 190 -9.85 4.62 14.93
N ALA A 191 -8.56 4.52 14.63
CA ALA A 191 -7.91 5.38 13.63
C ALA A 191 -6.74 4.65 12.96
N LEU A 192 -6.50 4.98 11.68
CA LEU A 192 -5.41 4.41 10.91
C LEU A 192 -4.72 5.47 10.06
N ARG A 193 -3.39 5.55 10.17
CA ARG A 193 -2.56 6.33 9.26
C ARG A 193 -1.49 5.45 8.65
N ARG A 194 -1.47 5.31 7.32
CA ARG A 194 -0.37 4.65 6.62
C ARG A 194 0.80 5.61 6.48
N THR A 195 1.89 5.33 7.18
CA THR A 195 3.08 6.19 7.24
C THR A 195 4.08 5.88 6.13
N ALA A 196 4.05 4.67 5.55
CA ALA A 196 4.87 4.35 4.39
C ALA A 196 4.33 3.18 3.55
N VAL A 197 4.75 3.13 2.28
CA VAL A 197 4.63 2.00 1.36
C VAL A 197 5.98 1.87 0.64
N GLY A 198 6.81 0.90 1.03
CA GLY A 198 8.17 0.79 0.50
C GLY A 198 8.97 2.08 0.65
N THR A 199 9.44 2.63 -0.48
CA THR A 199 10.20 3.88 -0.55
C THR A 199 9.34 5.14 -0.38
N PHE A 200 8.02 5.04 -0.47
CA PHE A 200 7.12 6.18 -0.33
C PHE A 200 6.79 6.42 1.14
N ARG A 201 7.20 7.57 1.68
CA ARG A 201 7.04 7.91 3.09
C ARG A 201 6.10 9.08 3.30
N ILE A 202 5.49 9.16 4.48
CA ILE A 202 4.52 10.22 4.79
C ILE A 202 5.15 11.60 4.87
N GLU A 203 6.43 11.68 5.23
CA GLU A 203 7.18 12.93 5.29
C GLU A 203 7.32 13.60 3.92
N ASP A 204 7.32 12.80 2.85
CA ASP A 204 7.44 13.23 1.45
C ASP A 204 6.08 13.21 0.72
N ALA A 205 4.98 12.99 1.44
CA ALA A 205 3.66 12.84 0.84
C ALA A 205 2.97 14.19 0.67
N LEU A 206 2.38 14.39 -0.50
CA LEU A 206 1.71 15.63 -0.88
C LEU A 206 0.26 15.61 -0.35
N PRO A 207 -0.14 16.57 0.50
CA PRO A 207 -1.54 16.79 0.79
C PRO A 207 -2.28 17.16 -0.50
N LEU A 208 -3.46 16.60 -0.71
CA LEU A 208 -4.22 16.80 -1.96
C LEU A 208 -4.37 18.28 -2.32
N ARG A 209 -4.81 19.13 -1.38
CA ARG A 209 -5.05 20.56 -1.63
C ARG A 209 -3.84 21.32 -2.22
N VAL A 210 -2.61 20.87 -1.97
CA VAL A 210 -1.38 21.55 -2.42
C VAL A 210 -1.33 21.68 -3.94
N LEU A 211 -1.82 20.70 -4.70
CA LEU A 211 -1.71 20.77 -6.18
C LEU A 211 -2.61 21.87 -6.77
N GLU A 212 -3.77 22.12 -6.18
CA GLU A 212 -4.69 23.19 -6.61
C GLU A 212 -4.24 24.54 -6.04
N GLU A 213 -3.78 24.58 -4.80
CA GLU A 213 -3.25 25.79 -4.13
C GLU A 213 -2.00 26.35 -4.85
N GLU A 214 -1.02 25.51 -5.18
CA GLU A 214 0.18 25.92 -5.93
C GLU A 214 -0.19 26.40 -7.35
N ALA A 215 -1.09 25.70 -8.03
CA ALA A 215 -1.54 26.08 -9.37
C ALA A 215 -2.16 27.50 -9.35
N GLN A 216 -3.00 27.78 -8.35
CA GLN A 216 -3.60 29.10 -8.18
C GLN A 216 -2.56 30.17 -7.81
N ALA A 217 -1.69 29.89 -6.84
CA ALA A 217 -0.70 30.84 -6.35
C ALA A 217 0.33 31.24 -7.42
N GLU A 218 0.72 30.30 -8.28
CA GLU A 218 1.72 30.51 -9.33
C GLU A 218 1.12 30.84 -10.71
N ALA A 219 -0.21 30.90 -10.81
CA ALA A 219 -0.93 31.05 -12.08
C ALA A 219 -0.50 30.02 -13.15
N LEU A 220 -0.22 28.78 -12.70
CA LEU A 220 0.15 27.65 -13.55
C LEU A 220 -1.02 26.69 -13.75
N SER A 221 -0.94 25.85 -14.78
CA SER A 221 -1.92 24.76 -14.92
C SER A 221 -1.70 23.71 -13.84
N THR A 222 -2.79 23.11 -13.34
CA THR A 222 -2.71 21.97 -12.40
C THR A 222 -1.95 20.79 -12.98
N ARG A 223 -1.92 20.66 -14.32
CA ARG A 223 -1.12 19.66 -15.03
C ARG A 223 0.39 19.91 -14.88
N ASP A 224 0.83 21.16 -14.91
CA ASP A 224 2.25 21.50 -14.73
C ASP A 224 2.69 21.28 -13.28
N ILE A 225 1.83 21.62 -12.32
CA ILE A 225 2.05 21.33 -10.90
C ILE A 225 2.14 19.81 -10.66
N VAL A 226 1.21 19.02 -11.21
CA VAL A 226 1.29 17.55 -11.15
C VAL A 226 2.61 17.05 -11.74
N ARG A 227 3.06 17.61 -12.87
CA ARG A 227 4.31 17.20 -13.52
C ARG A 227 5.53 17.49 -12.65
N ARG A 228 5.57 18.63 -11.96
CA ARG A 228 6.65 19.02 -11.05
C ARG A 228 6.82 18.03 -9.90
N HIS A 229 5.69 17.57 -9.35
CA HIS A 229 5.64 16.65 -8.22
C HIS A 229 5.76 15.17 -8.61
N LEU A 230 5.86 14.88 -9.92
CA LEU A 230 5.87 13.52 -10.42
C LEU A 230 7.20 12.83 -10.15
N LEU A 231 7.17 11.80 -9.31
CA LEU A 231 8.30 10.93 -9.03
C LEU A 231 8.55 10.00 -10.21
N PRO A 232 9.81 9.68 -10.53
CA PRO A 232 10.15 8.93 -11.73
C PRO A 232 9.69 7.46 -11.61
N PRO A 233 9.32 6.77 -12.71
CA PRO A 233 8.73 5.43 -12.65
C PRO A 233 9.53 4.39 -11.86
N GLU A 234 10.86 4.45 -11.92
CA GLU A 234 11.77 3.53 -11.26
C GLU A 234 11.71 3.56 -9.73
N ILE A 235 11.11 4.59 -9.14
CA ILE A 235 10.96 4.67 -7.68
C ILE A 235 10.18 3.47 -7.11
N ALA A 236 9.28 2.89 -7.91
CA ALA A 236 8.49 1.71 -7.57
C ALA A 236 9.31 0.43 -7.35
N VAL A 237 10.56 0.41 -7.83
CA VAL A 237 11.49 -0.72 -7.77
C VAL A 237 12.90 -0.22 -7.42
N ALA A 238 13.00 0.88 -6.67
CA ALA A 238 14.27 1.54 -6.39
C ALA A 238 15.25 0.64 -5.62
N ASP A 239 14.72 -0.26 -4.80
CA ASP A 239 15.43 -1.26 -4.00
C ASP A 239 15.91 -2.47 -4.83
N TRP A 240 15.50 -2.58 -6.10
CA TRP A 240 15.91 -3.68 -6.95
C TRP A 240 17.28 -3.43 -7.57
N TYR A 241 18.02 -4.52 -7.80
CA TYR A 241 19.30 -4.50 -8.47
C TYR A 241 19.22 -3.78 -9.83
N ALA A 242 20.05 -2.75 -10.00
CA ALA A 242 20.08 -1.95 -11.21
C ALA A 242 21.16 -2.46 -12.18
N VAL A 243 20.78 -2.60 -13.45
CA VAL A 243 21.67 -3.01 -14.54
C VAL A 243 21.74 -1.86 -15.54
N GLN A 244 22.91 -1.27 -15.70
CA GLN A 244 23.17 -0.33 -16.79
C GLN A 244 23.55 -1.14 -18.03
N VAL A 245 22.91 -0.83 -19.17
CA VAL A 245 23.18 -1.52 -20.43
C VAL A 245 23.66 -0.54 -21.49
N ASP A 246 24.43 -1.03 -22.46
CA ASP A 246 24.80 -0.26 -23.65
C ASP A 246 23.61 -0.11 -24.63
N GLU A 247 23.80 0.71 -25.66
CA GLU A 247 22.75 1.00 -26.67
C GLU A 247 22.27 -0.26 -27.40
N GLU A 248 23.16 -1.20 -27.71
CA GLU A 248 22.80 -2.44 -28.40
C GLU A 248 21.89 -3.31 -27.52
N SER A 249 22.28 -3.50 -26.27
CA SER A 249 21.54 -4.26 -25.27
C SER A 249 20.22 -3.58 -24.93
N ALA A 250 20.18 -2.24 -24.85
CA ALA A 250 18.96 -1.47 -24.67
C ALA A 250 17.97 -1.73 -25.81
N ARG A 251 18.42 -1.67 -27.06
CA ARG A 251 17.60 -2.00 -28.24
C ARG A 251 17.08 -3.43 -28.20
N ARG A 252 17.94 -4.41 -27.88
CA ARG A 252 17.56 -5.82 -27.75
C ARG A 252 16.48 -6.03 -26.68
N LEU A 253 16.66 -5.46 -25.50
CA LEU A 253 15.68 -5.52 -24.41
C LEU A 253 14.35 -4.90 -24.82
N ARG A 254 14.37 -3.77 -25.55
CA ARG A 254 13.14 -3.13 -26.06
C ARG A 254 12.34 -4.03 -27.02
N HIS A 255 13.02 -4.93 -27.73
CA HIS A 255 12.40 -5.95 -28.57
C HIS A 255 12.13 -7.29 -27.83
N GLY A 256 12.24 -7.30 -26.50
CA GLY A 256 11.95 -8.48 -25.68
C GLY A 256 13.04 -9.56 -25.70
N MET A 257 14.22 -9.27 -26.24
CA MET A 257 15.32 -10.24 -26.31
C MET A 257 16.05 -10.33 -24.96
N PRO A 258 16.41 -11.54 -24.51
CA PRO A 258 17.17 -11.71 -23.28
C PRO A 258 18.63 -11.25 -23.41
N LEU A 259 19.23 -10.95 -22.25
CA LEU A 259 20.66 -10.69 -22.08
C LEU A 259 21.29 -11.75 -21.19
N ALA A 260 22.59 -12.03 -21.38
CA ALA A 260 23.32 -12.89 -20.45
C ALA A 260 23.36 -12.23 -19.07
N ALA A 261 23.06 -13.00 -18.02
CA ALA A 261 23.17 -12.54 -16.64
C ALA A 261 24.54 -12.95 -16.08
N PRO A 262 25.17 -12.09 -15.25
CA PRO A 262 26.38 -12.46 -14.53
C PRO A 262 26.11 -13.62 -13.58
N SER A 263 27.16 -14.37 -13.24
CA SER A 263 27.06 -15.40 -12.20
C SER A 263 26.61 -14.77 -10.87
N GLY A 264 25.67 -15.41 -10.17
CA GLY A 264 25.10 -14.88 -8.93
C GLY A 264 24.16 -13.69 -9.10
N ALA A 265 23.66 -13.44 -10.30
CA ALA A 265 22.69 -12.37 -10.56
C ALA A 265 21.47 -12.42 -9.63
N ALA A 266 20.95 -11.25 -9.26
CA ALA A 266 19.72 -11.14 -8.52
C ALA A 266 18.54 -11.77 -9.30
N PRO A 267 17.55 -12.41 -8.63
CA PRO A 267 16.39 -13.02 -9.28
C PRO A 267 15.57 -12.03 -10.13
N ARG A 268 15.63 -10.74 -9.77
CA ARG A 268 14.97 -9.64 -10.47
C ARG A 268 15.92 -8.45 -10.54
N ALA A 269 15.78 -7.67 -11.61
CA ALA A 269 16.57 -6.46 -11.81
C ALA A 269 15.78 -5.42 -12.60
N ARG A 270 16.23 -4.17 -12.52
CA ARG A 270 15.77 -3.06 -13.36
C ARG A 270 16.86 -2.67 -14.34
N ALA A 271 16.54 -2.65 -15.63
CA ALA A 271 17.49 -2.29 -16.68
C ALA A 271 17.35 -0.82 -17.05
N HIS A 272 18.48 -0.13 -17.12
CA HIS A 272 18.58 1.28 -17.47
C HIS A 272 19.41 1.45 -18.75
N ALA A 273 18.93 2.29 -19.66
CA ALA A 273 19.67 2.70 -20.86
C ALA A 273 20.84 3.63 -20.47
N PRO A 274 21.78 3.92 -21.40
CA PRO A 274 22.93 4.78 -21.12
C PRO A 274 22.58 6.18 -20.60
N ASP A 275 21.41 6.70 -20.98
CA ASP A 275 20.87 7.98 -20.50
C ASP A 275 20.27 7.91 -19.09
N GLY A 276 20.31 6.75 -18.43
CA GLY A 276 19.76 6.49 -17.10
C GLY A 276 18.27 6.12 -17.11
N THR A 277 17.61 6.13 -18.26
CA THR A 277 16.17 5.84 -18.36
C THR A 277 15.87 4.37 -18.04
N LEU A 278 14.90 4.11 -17.16
CA LEU A 278 14.39 2.74 -16.92
C LEU A 278 13.76 2.19 -18.21
N ILE A 279 14.29 1.10 -18.77
CA ILE A 279 13.79 0.53 -20.02
C ILE A 279 13.14 -0.84 -19.86
N ALA A 280 13.49 -1.60 -18.82
CA ALA A 280 12.88 -2.90 -18.59
C ALA A 280 12.92 -3.36 -17.13
N ILE A 281 11.96 -4.20 -16.76
CA ILE A 281 12.06 -5.09 -15.60
C ILE A 281 12.50 -6.45 -16.09
N LEU A 282 13.54 -7.00 -15.45
CA LEU A 282 14.18 -8.26 -15.78
C LEU A 282 13.85 -9.31 -14.72
N ARG A 283 13.73 -10.56 -15.17
CA ARG A 283 13.71 -11.75 -14.31
C ARG A 283 14.83 -12.68 -14.74
N LEU A 284 15.58 -13.22 -13.78
CA LEU A 284 16.56 -14.26 -14.03
C LEU A 284 15.86 -15.55 -14.44
N ASP A 285 16.31 -16.15 -15.54
CA ASP A 285 15.88 -17.44 -16.04
C ASP A 285 17.10 -18.21 -16.55
N GLY A 286 17.55 -19.19 -15.77
CA GLY A 286 18.85 -19.84 -15.96
C GLY A 286 19.99 -18.82 -15.88
N THR A 287 20.76 -18.71 -16.97
CA THR A 287 21.89 -17.78 -17.11
C THR A 287 21.53 -16.50 -17.87
N TYR A 288 20.24 -16.24 -18.09
CA TYR A 288 19.77 -15.08 -18.85
C TYR A 288 18.84 -14.21 -18.00
N TRP A 289 18.95 -12.90 -18.18
CA TRP A 289 17.92 -11.96 -17.80
C TRP A 289 16.91 -11.82 -18.94
N ARG A 290 15.66 -12.21 -18.66
CA ARG A 290 14.53 -12.03 -19.58
C ARG A 290 13.75 -10.77 -19.23
N PRO A 291 13.44 -9.89 -20.19
CA PRO A 291 12.56 -8.75 -19.96
C PRO A 291 11.12 -9.25 -19.74
N ILE A 292 10.57 -9.00 -18.56
CA ILE A 292 9.17 -9.30 -18.24
C ILE A 292 8.26 -8.08 -18.44
N LYS A 293 8.83 -6.88 -18.42
CA LYS A 293 8.17 -5.63 -18.83
C LYS A 293 9.18 -4.75 -19.53
N VAL A 294 8.80 -4.21 -20.68
CA VAL A 294 9.58 -3.22 -21.42
C VAL A 294 8.83 -1.89 -21.41
N PHE A 295 9.56 -0.78 -21.30
CA PHE A 295 8.99 0.56 -21.30
C PHE A 295 9.52 1.40 -22.46
N ASP A 296 8.59 2.14 -23.06
CA ASP A 296 8.89 3.27 -23.91
C ASP A 296 8.12 4.47 -23.32
N TRP A 297 8.87 5.43 -22.80
CA TRP A 297 8.32 6.62 -22.16
C TRP A 297 8.12 7.79 -23.13
N THR A 298 8.52 7.62 -24.39
CA THR A 298 8.35 8.65 -25.43
C THR A 298 7.00 8.55 -26.15
N ASN A 299 6.39 7.37 -26.17
CA ASN A 299 5.09 7.10 -26.80
C ASN A 299 3.98 6.93 -25.75
N ALA A 300 3.33 8.01 -25.31
CA ALA A 300 1.97 8.00 -24.72
C ALA A 300 1.41 9.40 -24.40
#